data_AF-H3ATT7-F1
#
_entry.id   AF-H3ATT7-F1
#
_cell.length_a   1.000
_cell.length_b   1.000
_cell.length_c   1.000
_cell.angle_alpha   90.00
_cell.angle_beta   90.00
_cell.angle_gamma   90.00
#
_symmetry.space_group_name_H-M   'P 1'
#
loop_
_entity.id
_entity.type
_entity.pdbx_description
1 polymer ?
#
loop_
_entity_poly.entity_id
_entity_poly.type
_entity_poly.pdbx_seq_one_letter_code
_entity_poly.pdbx_strand_id
1 'polypeptide(L)'
;MPKGGKKGSHKGRMRQYTSPEEIEAQLQAERQKAKEEEENEDGGAGAIGDHPKGDKSQYSEDSEDDEFQQKRKGVEGLIDIENPNRAVQTAKKVTQLDLDGPKELSRREREEIEKQKAKERYMKMHLAGKTEQAKADLARLAIIRKQREEAAKKKEEERKVNKAVLRMGQVNKFLLLIK
;
A
#
# COMPACT_ATOMS: atom_id res chain seq x y z
N MET A 1 31.79 37.55 19.46
CA MET A 1 30.55 37.74 18.67
C MET A 1 30.37 36.53 17.76
N PRO A 2 29.33 35.69 17.92
CA PRO A 2 29.15 34.52 17.06
C PRO A 2 28.52 34.95 15.73
N LYS A 3 29.18 34.63 14.60
CA LYS A 3 28.66 34.89 13.26
C LYS A 3 27.47 33.97 13.00
N GLY A 4 26.26 34.54 13.00
CA GLY A 4 25.03 33.85 12.64
C GLY A 4 25.10 33.33 11.21
N GLY A 5 25.35 32.03 11.05
CA GLY A 5 25.29 31.33 9.77
C GLY A 5 23.87 31.40 9.22
N LYS A 6 23.73 32.06 8.07
CA LYS A 6 22.47 32.20 7.31
C LYS A 6 21.97 30.79 6.97
N LYS A 7 20.91 30.31 7.64
CA LYS A 7 20.21 29.06 7.28
C LYS A 7 19.78 29.20 5.82
N GLY A 8 20.50 28.52 4.94
CA GLY A 8 20.32 28.57 3.50
C GLY A 8 18.87 28.25 3.15
N SER A 9 18.23 29.18 2.45
CA SER A 9 16.89 29.01 1.91
C SER A 9 16.83 27.72 1.11
N HIS A 10 15.97 26.78 1.51
CA HIS A 10 15.68 25.55 0.74
C HIS A 10 14.96 25.83 -0.59
N LYS A 11 14.77 27.09 -0.99
CA LYS A 11 14.26 27.46 -2.31
C LYS A 11 15.35 27.17 -3.35
N GLY A 12 15.18 26.08 -4.09
CA GLY A 12 16.07 25.67 -5.19
C GLY A 12 16.87 24.39 -4.95
N ARG A 13 16.80 23.79 -3.74
CA ARG A 13 17.33 22.43 -3.56
C ARG A 13 16.38 21.47 -4.26
N MET A 14 16.89 20.67 -5.20
CA MET A 14 16.10 19.61 -5.84
C MET A 14 15.40 18.78 -4.75
N ARG A 15 14.07 18.69 -4.85
CA ARG A 15 13.27 17.82 -4.01
C ARG A 15 13.69 16.39 -4.32
N GLN A 16 14.43 15.78 -3.40
CA GLN A 16 14.69 14.36 -3.44
C GLN A 16 13.39 13.69 -2.98
N TYR A 17 12.69 13.05 -3.92
CA TYR A 17 11.58 12.17 -3.57
C TYR A 17 12.20 10.86 -3.12
N THR A 18 11.93 10.44 -1.89
CA THR A 18 12.25 9.10 -1.42
C THR A 18 11.57 8.09 -2.34
N SER A 19 12.29 7.01 -2.68
CA SER A 19 11.73 5.98 -3.54
C SER A 19 10.53 5.33 -2.84
N PRO A 20 9.51 4.86 -3.58
CA PRO A 20 8.33 4.24 -2.97
C PRO A 20 8.68 3.01 -2.13
N GLU A 21 9.74 2.29 -2.51
CA GLU A 21 10.28 1.14 -1.78
C GLU A 21 10.89 1.55 -0.43
N GLU A 22 11.60 2.68 -0.37
CA GLU A 22 12.14 3.21 0.89
C GLU A 22 11.05 3.72 1.84
N ILE A 23 9.98 4.32 1.31
CA ILE A 23 8.83 4.77 2.12
C ILE A 23 8.13 3.56 2.74
N GLU A 24 7.95 2.49 1.97
CA GLU A 24 7.33 1.26 2.46
C GLU A 24 8.21 0.56 3.49
N ALA A 25 9.53 0.48 3.26
CA ALA A 25 10.47 -0.07 4.22
C ALA A 25 10.48 0.71 5.55
N GLN A 26 10.41 2.05 5.50
CA GLN A 26 10.32 2.88 6.70
C GLN A 26 9.02 2.64 7.47
N LEU A 27 7.89 2.57 6.76
CA LEU A 27 6.58 2.30 7.39
C LEU A 27 6.53 0.89 8.00
N GLN A 28 7.13 -0.10 7.33
CA GLN A 28 7.23 -1.46 7.85
C GLN A 28 8.13 -1.53 9.09
N ALA A 29 9.28 -0.84 9.09
CA ALA A 29 10.18 -0.77 10.23
C ALA A 29 9.53 -0.08 11.44
N GLU A 30 8.80 1.02 11.22
CA GLU A 30 8.06 1.72 12.28
C GLU A 30 6.97 0.84 12.87
N ARG A 31 6.24 0.09 12.01
CA ARG A 31 5.22 -0.86 12.45
C ARG A 31 5.80 -2.05 13.20
N GLN A 32 6.97 -2.54 12.81
CA GLN A 32 7.67 -3.62 13.53
C GLN A 32 8.15 -3.12 14.89
N LYS A 33 8.75 -1.92 14.94
CA LYS A 33 9.21 -1.31 16.19
C LYS A 33 8.06 -1.06 17.17
N ALA A 34 6.91 -0.58 16.70
CA ALA A 34 5.73 -0.39 17.53
C ALA A 34 5.18 -1.72 18.08
N LYS A 35 5.23 -2.80 17.28
CA LYS A 35 4.85 -4.14 17.75
C LYS A 35 5.85 -4.72 18.74
N GLU A 36 7.14 -4.51 18.51
CA GLU A 36 8.18 -4.92 19.46
C GLU A 36 8.06 -4.13 20.77
N GLU A 37 7.73 -2.85 20.72
CA GLU A 37 7.46 -2.06 21.94
C GLU A 37 6.20 -2.58 22.67
N GLU A 38 5.13 -2.93 21.95
CA GLU A 38 3.91 -3.54 22.51
C GLU A 38 4.19 -4.94 23.11
N GLU A 39 4.97 -5.79 22.43
CA GLU A 39 5.37 -7.12 22.93
C GLU A 39 6.36 -7.04 24.11
N ASN A 40 7.20 -6.00 24.18
CA ASN A 40 8.07 -5.76 25.33
C ASN A 40 7.33 -5.13 26.52
N GLU A 41 6.17 -4.48 26.31
CA GLU A 41 5.31 -3.94 27.37
C GLU A 41 4.31 -4.97 27.93
N ASP A 42 3.97 -6.04 27.20
CA ASP A 42 3.01 -7.08 27.65
C ASP A 42 3.61 -8.13 28.63
N GLY A 43 4.86 -7.92 29.09
CA GLY A 43 5.52 -8.74 30.11
C GLY A 43 5.29 -8.32 31.56
N GLY A 44 4.55 -7.23 31.83
CA GLY A 44 4.44 -6.62 33.15
C GLY A 44 3.00 -6.34 33.58
N ALA A 45 2.41 -7.24 34.36
CA ALA A 45 1.12 -7.03 34.97
C ALA A 45 1.09 -5.79 35.91
N GLY A 46 0.26 -4.82 35.56
CA GLY A 46 -0.48 -3.96 36.50
C GLY A 46 0.20 -2.68 37.00
N ALA A 47 -0.24 -1.52 36.50
CA ALA A 47 -0.61 -0.35 37.32
C ALA A 47 -1.05 0.83 36.44
N ILE A 48 -2.12 1.46 36.90
CA ILE A 48 -2.64 2.80 36.60
C ILE A 48 -1.55 3.85 36.29
N GLY A 49 -1.78 4.71 35.30
CA GLY A 49 -1.06 5.98 35.13
C GLY A 49 -0.94 6.39 33.66
N ASP A 50 -1.89 7.15 33.13
CA ASP A 50 -1.77 8.60 32.96
C ASP A 50 -1.00 8.99 31.68
N HIS A 51 -1.77 9.39 30.67
CA HIS A 51 -1.30 10.05 29.46
C HIS A 51 -0.65 11.40 29.81
N PRO A 52 0.27 11.89 28.96
CA PRO A 52 -0.09 13.14 28.32
C PRO A 52 0.21 13.12 26.82
N LYS A 53 -0.84 12.97 26.01
CA LYS A 53 -0.85 13.42 24.61
C LYS A 53 -0.99 14.95 24.62
N GLY A 54 0.05 15.64 24.18
CA GLY A 54 0.09 17.10 24.05
C GLY A 54 -0.91 17.63 23.03
N ASP A 55 -1.93 18.32 23.57
CA ASP A 55 -2.59 19.55 23.13
C ASP A 55 -2.15 20.18 21.78
N LYS A 56 -3.10 20.21 20.83
CA LYS A 56 -3.47 21.41 20.06
C LYS A 56 -4.95 21.35 19.67
N SER A 57 -5.81 21.90 20.53
CA SER A 57 -7.17 22.32 20.16
C SER A 57 -7.49 23.68 20.76
N GLN A 58 -7.56 24.71 19.92
CA GLN A 58 -8.30 25.94 20.21
C GLN A 58 -9.00 26.43 18.92
N TYR A 59 -10.16 25.86 18.66
CA TYR A 59 -11.29 26.56 18.07
C TYR A 59 -12.50 26.13 18.91
N SER A 60 -12.83 26.97 19.88
CA SER A 60 -13.99 26.81 20.75
C SER A 60 -15.21 27.27 19.97
N GLU A 61 -15.99 26.33 19.47
CA GLU A 61 -17.34 26.59 18.96
C GLU A 61 -18.27 26.51 20.17
N ASP A 62 -18.52 27.68 20.75
CA ASP A 62 -19.53 27.89 21.77
C ASP A 62 -20.90 27.68 21.12
N SER A 63 -21.47 26.49 21.32
CA SER A 63 -22.86 26.20 20.98
C SER A 63 -23.45 25.45 22.15
N GLU A 64 -23.92 26.24 23.12
CA GLU A 64 -24.81 25.82 24.20
C GLU A 64 -26.11 25.26 23.59
N ASP A 65 -26.10 23.98 23.21
CA ASP A 65 -27.32 23.24 22.85
C ASP A 65 -27.99 22.72 24.12
N ASP A 66 -28.51 23.65 24.91
CA ASP A 66 -29.45 23.39 26.02
C ASP A 66 -30.89 23.65 25.51
N GLU A 67 -31.22 23.08 24.35
CA GLU A 67 -32.51 23.25 23.69
C GLU A 67 -33.41 22.00 23.79
N PHE A 68 -33.15 21.13 24.77
CA PHE A 68 -33.96 19.92 24.96
C PHE A 68 -35.28 20.14 25.70
N GLN A 69 -35.77 21.37 25.87
CA GLN A 69 -37.20 21.65 26.11
C GLN A 69 -37.58 23.05 25.62
N GLN A 70 -37.49 23.30 24.31
CA GLN A 70 -38.30 24.37 23.72
C GLN A 70 -39.78 24.05 23.98
N LYS A 71 -40.32 24.62 25.07
CA LYS A 71 -41.75 24.65 25.33
C LYS A 71 -42.38 25.30 24.11
N ARG A 72 -43.11 24.51 23.31
CA ARG A 72 -43.78 24.98 22.09
C ARG A 72 -44.54 26.25 22.43
N LYS A 73 -44.23 27.35 21.74
CA LYS A 73 -44.82 28.66 22.04
C LYS A 73 -46.16 28.75 21.30
N GLY A 74 -47.21 29.15 22.00
CA GLY A 74 -48.53 29.36 21.39
C GLY A 74 -49.25 28.08 20.97
N VAL A 75 -49.88 28.10 19.78
CA VAL A 75 -50.82 27.07 19.29
C VAL A 75 -50.10 25.86 18.65
N GLU A 76 -48.77 25.91 18.49
CA GLU A 76 -47.94 24.86 17.87
C GLU A 76 -47.98 23.49 18.59
N GLY A 77 -48.47 23.45 19.83
CA GLY A 77 -48.71 22.22 20.58
C GLY A 77 -50.14 21.69 20.51
N LEU A 78 -51.09 22.48 19.98
CA LEU A 78 -52.53 22.19 20.01
C LEU A 78 -53.05 21.62 18.68
N ILE A 79 -52.30 21.79 17.59
CA ILE A 79 -52.65 21.29 16.26
C ILE A 79 -51.83 20.02 15.98
N ASP A 80 -52.54 18.93 15.70
CA ASP A 80 -51.93 17.67 15.29
C ASP A 80 -51.38 17.79 13.87
N ILE A 81 -50.09 17.53 13.70
CA ILE A 81 -49.42 17.62 12.40
C ILE A 81 -49.51 16.26 11.71
N GLU A 82 -50.54 16.07 10.88
CA GLU A 82 -50.79 14.88 10.04
C GLU A 82 -49.99 14.89 8.73
N ASN A 83 -48.71 15.29 8.78
CA ASN A 83 -47.87 15.24 7.59
C ASN A 83 -47.25 13.84 7.45
N PRO A 84 -47.63 13.03 6.43
CA PRO A 84 -47.14 11.66 6.27
C PRO A 84 -45.63 11.58 5.98
N ASN A 85 -45.02 12.66 5.47
CA ASN A 85 -43.58 12.74 5.24
C ASN A 85 -42.82 13.32 6.45
N ARG A 86 -43.50 13.67 7.54
CA ARG A 86 -42.86 14.23 8.72
C ARG A 86 -42.27 13.11 9.56
N ALA A 87 -40.95 13.05 9.59
CA ALA A 87 -40.22 12.17 10.50
C ALA A 87 -40.42 12.66 11.95
N VAL A 88 -41.28 11.99 12.71
CA VAL A 88 -41.45 12.24 14.14
C VAL A 88 -40.33 11.51 14.88
N GLN A 89 -39.38 12.27 15.42
CA GLN A 89 -38.33 11.71 16.26
C GLN A 89 -38.94 11.31 17.61
N THR A 90 -39.18 10.02 17.79
CA THR A 90 -39.56 9.44 19.08
C THR A 90 -38.28 9.02 19.80
N ALA A 91 -38.15 9.36 21.07
CA ALA A 91 -36.99 8.98 21.87
C ALA A 91 -36.96 7.45 22.06
N LYS A 92 -36.18 6.75 21.22
CA LYS A 92 -35.96 5.31 21.33
C LYS A 92 -34.87 5.05 22.36
N LYS A 93 -35.08 4.00 23.17
CA LYS A 93 -34.09 3.56 24.16
C LYS A 93 -32.92 2.89 23.42
N VAL A 94 -31.69 3.19 23.85
CA VAL A 94 -30.44 2.74 23.23
C VAL A 94 -30.37 1.21 23.07
N THR A 95 -31.05 0.45 23.93
CA THR A 95 -31.12 -1.02 23.91
C THR A 95 -31.95 -1.62 22.77
N GLN A 96 -32.69 -0.81 22.01
CA GLN A 96 -33.51 -1.24 20.86
C GLN A 96 -32.90 -0.82 19.51
N LEU A 97 -31.70 -0.24 19.51
CA LEU A 97 -30.97 0.03 18.28
C LEU A 97 -30.19 -1.23 17.90
N ASP A 98 -30.74 -2.02 16.97
CA ASP A 98 -30.02 -3.13 16.34
C ASP A 98 -28.86 -2.58 15.50
N LEU A 99 -27.66 -2.56 16.08
CA LEU A 99 -26.41 -2.15 15.44
C LEU A 99 -25.79 -3.27 14.57
N ASP A 100 -26.42 -4.44 14.50
CA ASP A 100 -25.96 -5.64 13.80
C ASP A 100 -26.36 -5.72 12.31
N GLY A 101 -27.05 -4.71 11.79
CA GLY A 101 -27.27 -4.58 10.35
C GLY A 101 -25.96 -4.30 9.61
N PRO A 102 -25.72 -4.84 8.39
CA PRO A 102 -24.51 -4.56 7.63
C PRO A 102 -24.36 -3.05 7.52
N LYS A 103 -23.38 -2.51 8.25
CA LYS A 103 -23.09 -1.08 8.29
C LYS A 103 -22.94 -0.62 6.86
N GLU A 104 -23.93 0.12 6.38
CA GLU A 104 -23.91 0.65 5.04
C GLU A 104 -22.73 1.59 4.96
N LEU A 105 -21.60 1.06 4.50
CA LEU A 105 -20.35 1.77 4.34
C LEU A 105 -20.68 3.08 3.62
N SER A 106 -20.24 4.18 4.22
CA SER A 106 -20.50 5.53 3.71
C SER A 106 -20.12 5.57 2.23
N ARG A 107 -20.81 6.38 1.40
CA ARG A 107 -20.50 6.49 -0.04
C ARG A 107 -18.99 6.60 -0.32
N ARG A 108 -18.26 7.31 0.57
CA ARG A 108 -16.81 7.43 0.55
C ARG A 108 -16.06 6.12 0.77
N GLU A 109 -16.47 5.32 1.74
CA GLU A 109 -15.83 4.04 2.06
C GLU A 109 -16.05 2.99 0.96
N ARG A 110 -17.22 3.01 0.30
CA ARG A 110 -17.49 2.12 -0.85
C ARG A 110 -16.56 2.42 -2.03
N GLU A 111 -16.40 3.70 -2.37
CA GLU A 111 -15.50 4.13 -3.44
C GLU A 111 -14.03 3.85 -3.12
N GLU A 112 -13.61 4.01 -1.87
CA GLU A 112 -12.23 3.69 -1.45
C GLU A 112 -11.93 2.19 -1.53
N ILE A 113 -12.86 1.33 -1.09
CA ILE A 113 -12.71 -0.12 -1.19
C ILE A 113 -12.71 -0.58 -2.65
N GLU A 114 -13.56 0.00 -3.49
CA GLU A 114 -13.57 -0.32 -4.92
C GLU A 114 -12.28 0.12 -5.61
N LYS A 115 -11.76 1.30 -5.25
CA LYS A 115 -10.47 1.80 -5.74
C LYS A 115 -9.32 0.91 -5.31
N GLN A 116 -9.33 0.40 -4.07
CA GLN A 116 -8.35 -0.57 -3.59
C GLN A 116 -8.46 -1.89 -4.36
N LYS A 117 -9.66 -2.46 -4.47
CA LYS A 117 -9.92 -3.68 -5.24
C LYS A 117 -9.51 -3.56 -6.72
N ALA A 118 -9.73 -2.40 -7.34
CA ALA A 118 -9.33 -2.14 -8.71
C ALA A 118 -7.80 -2.13 -8.86
N LYS A 119 -7.10 -1.49 -7.93
CA LYS A 119 -5.62 -1.51 -7.88
C LYS A 119 -5.10 -2.92 -7.67
N GLU A 120 -5.63 -3.66 -6.70
CA GLU A 120 -5.26 -5.04 -6.44
C GLU A 120 -5.49 -5.93 -7.65
N ARG A 121 -6.64 -5.78 -8.32
CA ARG A 121 -6.94 -6.51 -9.55
C ARG A 121 -5.96 -6.17 -10.66
N TYR A 122 -5.62 -4.90 -10.83
CA TYR A 122 -4.61 -4.47 -11.80
C TYR A 122 -3.24 -5.09 -11.48
N MET A 123 -2.78 -4.99 -10.23
CA MET A 123 -1.52 -5.57 -9.78
C MET A 123 -1.51 -7.09 -9.96
N LYS A 124 -2.59 -7.77 -9.61
CA LYS A 124 -2.75 -9.22 -9.82
C LYS A 124 -2.68 -9.59 -11.30
N MET A 125 -3.34 -8.82 -12.17
CA MET A 125 -3.28 -9.04 -13.63
C MET A 125 -1.89 -8.73 -14.20
N HIS A 126 -1.18 -7.75 -13.64
CA HIS A 126 0.17 -7.40 -14.04
C HIS A 126 1.17 -8.50 -13.65
N LEU A 127 1.11 -8.98 -12.41
CA LEU A 127 1.90 -10.11 -11.92
C LEU A 127 1.59 -11.39 -12.70
N ALA A 128 0.34 -11.61 -13.07
CA ALA A 128 -0.06 -12.73 -13.93
C ALA A 128 0.40 -12.59 -15.39
N GLY A 129 1.08 -11.50 -15.77
CA GLY A 129 1.56 -11.28 -17.13
C GLY A 129 0.45 -10.98 -18.14
N LYS A 130 -0.73 -10.53 -17.68
CA LYS A 130 -1.88 -10.29 -18.56
C LYS A 130 -1.95 -8.85 -19.08
N THR A 131 -1.35 -7.90 -18.37
CA THR A 131 -1.20 -6.52 -18.84
C THR A 131 -0.25 -6.45 -20.04
N GLU A 132 -0.45 -5.48 -20.92
CA GLU A 132 0.39 -5.33 -22.12
C GLU A 132 1.87 -5.10 -21.77
N GLN A 133 2.13 -4.35 -20.70
CA GLN A 133 3.48 -4.12 -20.18
C GLN A 133 4.14 -5.43 -19.75
N ALA A 134 3.48 -6.22 -18.90
CA ALA A 134 4.04 -7.48 -18.42
C ALA A 134 4.20 -8.50 -19.56
N LYS A 135 3.30 -8.51 -20.55
CA LYS A 135 3.46 -9.31 -21.78
C LYS A 135 4.69 -8.91 -22.57
N ALA A 136 4.92 -7.61 -22.75
CA ALA A 136 6.09 -7.10 -23.45
C ALA A 136 7.40 -7.48 -22.73
N ASP A 137 7.43 -7.36 -21.41
CA ASP A 137 8.59 -7.75 -20.60
C ASP A 137 8.84 -9.27 -20.67
N LEU A 138 7.79 -10.09 -20.58
CA LEU A 138 7.91 -11.54 -20.76
C LEU A 138 8.40 -11.91 -22.17
N ALA A 139 7.90 -11.24 -23.20
CA ALA A 139 8.35 -11.43 -24.58
C ALA A 139 9.84 -11.06 -24.74
N ARG A 140 10.27 -9.93 -24.15
CA ARG A 140 11.67 -9.51 -24.14
C ARG A 140 12.56 -10.54 -23.43
N LEU A 141 12.13 -11.04 -22.27
CA LEU A 141 12.85 -12.11 -21.56
C LEU A 141 12.91 -13.40 -22.37
N ALA A 142 11.84 -13.77 -23.07
CA ALA A 142 11.81 -14.95 -23.94
C ALA A 142 12.81 -14.82 -25.11
N ILE A 143 12.93 -13.64 -25.71
CA ILE A 143 13.94 -13.38 -26.76
C ILE A 143 15.36 -13.57 -26.20
N ILE A 144 15.64 -13.02 -25.02
CA ILE A 144 16.96 -13.17 -24.39
C ILE A 144 17.26 -14.64 -24.08
N ARG A 145 16.27 -15.39 -23.56
CA ARG A 145 16.43 -16.84 -23.31
C ARG A 145 16.76 -17.58 -24.60
N LYS A 146 16.02 -17.34 -25.69
CA LYS A 146 16.29 -17.94 -27.00
C LYS A 146 17.68 -17.62 -27.50
N GLN A 147 18.10 -16.35 -27.46
CA GLN A 147 19.44 -15.94 -27.87
C GLN A 147 20.54 -16.62 -27.05
N ARG A 148 20.34 -16.78 -25.73
CA ARG A 148 21.28 -17.48 -24.86
C ARG A 148 21.35 -18.96 -25.18
N GLU A 149 20.21 -19.62 -25.40
CA GLU A 149 20.14 -21.02 -25.77
C GLU A 149 20.77 -21.28 -27.15
N GLU A 150 20.48 -20.44 -28.13
CA GLU A 150 21.08 -20.51 -29.47
C GLU A 150 22.59 -20.28 -29.43
N ALA A 151 23.06 -19.28 -28.66
CA ALA A 151 24.50 -19.05 -28.48
C ALA A 151 25.19 -20.23 -27.76
N ALA A 152 24.54 -20.84 -26.76
CA ALA A 152 25.05 -22.02 -26.08
C ALA A 152 25.13 -23.23 -27.01
N LYS A 153 24.08 -23.48 -27.80
CA LYS A 153 24.05 -24.54 -28.82
C LYS A 153 25.13 -24.34 -29.87
N LYS A 154 25.24 -23.13 -30.44
CA LYS A 154 26.27 -22.79 -31.42
C LYS A 154 27.68 -23.00 -30.85
N LYS A 155 27.92 -22.58 -29.61
CA LYS A 155 29.19 -22.79 -28.92
C LYS A 155 29.49 -24.27 -28.68
N GLU A 156 28.48 -25.09 -28.39
CA GLU A 156 28.64 -26.54 -28.23
C GLU A 156 28.95 -27.22 -29.56
N GLU A 157 28.28 -26.84 -30.65
CA GLU A 157 28.53 -27.33 -32.00
C GLU A 157 29.94 -26.97 -32.47
N GLU A 158 30.35 -25.71 -32.31
CA GLU A 158 31.72 -25.26 -32.63
C GLU A 158 32.76 -26.03 -31.80
N ARG A 159 32.49 -26.29 -30.51
CA ARG A 159 33.37 -27.12 -29.67
C ARG A 159 33.45 -28.57 -30.18
N LYS A 160 32.33 -29.16 -30.62
CA LYS A 160 32.30 -30.52 -31.20
C LYS A 160 33.08 -30.58 -32.50
N VAL A 161 32.89 -29.61 -33.40
CA VAL A 161 33.63 -29.50 -34.66
C VAL A 161 35.12 -29.33 -34.39
N ASN A 162 35.51 -28.39 -33.53
CA ASN A 162 36.91 -28.17 -33.17
C ASN A 162 37.55 -29.42 -32.55
N LYS A 163 36.82 -30.14 -31.68
CA LYS A 163 37.29 -31.42 -31.12
C LYS A 163 37.44 -32.50 -32.19
N ALA A 164 36.52 -32.58 -33.15
CA ALA A 164 36.60 -33.51 -34.27
C ALA A 164 37.79 -33.18 -35.20
N VAL A 165 38.00 -31.90 -35.51
CA VAL A 165 39.15 -31.42 -36.30
C VAL A 165 40.47 -31.72 -35.59
N LEU A 166 40.57 -31.43 -34.29
CA LEU A 166 41.75 -31.77 -33.48
C LEU A 166 42.02 -33.28 -33.48
N ARG A 167 40.97 -34.10 -33.31
CA ARG A 167 41.08 -35.56 -33.36
C ARG A 167 41.56 -36.04 -34.74
N MET A 168 41.01 -35.49 -35.82
CA MET A 168 41.41 -35.85 -37.19
C MET A 168 42.86 -35.42 -37.48
N GLY A 169 43.28 -34.25 -37.00
CA GLY A 169 44.67 -33.80 -37.06
C GLY A 169 45.64 -34.73 -36.31
N GLN A 170 45.25 -35.23 -35.13
CA GLN A 170 46.03 -36.22 -34.39
C GLN A 170 46.16 -37.55 -35.13
N VAL A 171 45.06 -38.05 -35.73
CA VAL A 171 45.08 -39.28 -36.54
C VAL A 171 45.99 -39.11 -37.76
N ASN A 172 45.90 -37.98 -38.47
CA ASN A 172 46.76 -37.72 -39.62
C ASN A 172 48.24 -37.61 -39.23
N LYS A 173 48.55 -36.98 -38.08
CA LYS A 173 49.92 -36.92 -37.55
C LYS A 173 50.46 -38.30 -37.20
N PHE A 174 49.64 -39.16 -36.61
CA PHE A 174 50.02 -40.54 -36.28
C PHE A 174 50.26 -41.37 -37.55
N LEU A 175 49.40 -41.22 -38.56
CA LEU A 175 49.55 -41.90 -39.85
C LEU A 175 50.82 -41.47 -40.60
N LEU A 176 51.22 -40.19 -40.49
CA LEU A 176 52.46 -39.68 -41.07
C LEU A 176 53.72 -40.22 -40.37
N LEU A 177 53.62 -40.66 -39.12
CA LEU A 177 54.74 -41.19 -38.33
C LEU A 177 55.03 -42.68 -38.59
N ILE A 178 54.09 -43.38 -39.21
CA ILE A 178 54.17 -44.83 -39.48
C ILE A 178 54.69 -45.13 -40.90
N LYS A 179 54.71 -44.12 -41.79
CA LYS A 179 55.33 -44.20 -43.12
C LYS A 179 56.78 -43.75 -43.05
#